data_AF-A0A510USN8-F1
#
_entry.id   AF-A0A510USN8-F1
#
_cell.length_a   1.000
_cell.length_b   1.000
_cell.length_c   1.000
_cell.angle_alpha   90.00
_cell.angle_beta   90.00
_cell.angle_gamma   90.00
#
_symmetry.space_group_name_H-M   'P 1'
#
loop_
_entity.id
_entity.type
_entity.pdbx_description
1 polymer ?
#
loop_
_entity_poly.entity_id
_entity_poly.type
_entity_poly.pdbx_seq_one_letter_code
_entity_poly.pdbx_strand_id
1 'polypeptide(L)'
;MSYSIYVPQLDLIIGTGFYTDDIDAVLNDMKMLSDEQLSQSMRTIMLFTFIIVVVVSLFGFVINRSIISPIRLFDESIRSFASGDADLTARMPDFTVPEFNQLSKNFNLFVKSLHQIISNVSAVSQDVMAETISMSERSDKVNSVVMNQRSETEQIATAMAELTTSSHEISSNAEQAANSAQDADNNAQVAMGTVNEASESVKTLASELVMLFLN
;
A
#
# COMPACT_ATOMS: atom_id res chain seq x y z
N MET A 1 -29.72 -22.75 -101.67
CA MET A 1 -29.60 -23.69 -102.80
C MET A 1 -30.95 -23.75 -103.49
N SER A 2 -31.06 -23.34 -104.75
CA SER A 2 -32.33 -23.28 -105.51
C SER A 2 -32.26 -24.26 -106.67
N TYR A 3 -33.33 -25.01 -106.94
CA TYR A 3 -33.43 -25.92 -108.08
C TYR A 3 -34.51 -25.41 -109.03
N SER A 4 -34.25 -25.39 -110.33
CA SER A 4 -35.24 -24.98 -111.33
C SER A 4 -35.38 -26.02 -112.41
N ILE A 5 -36.62 -26.39 -112.73
CA ILE A 5 -36.98 -27.26 -113.86
C ILE A 5 -37.69 -26.40 -114.90
N TYR A 6 -37.27 -26.54 -116.16
CA TYR A 6 -37.98 -25.96 -117.30
C TYR A 6 -38.97 -26.96 -117.88
N VAL A 7 -40.22 -26.54 -118.07
CA VAL A 7 -41.31 -27.36 -118.62
C VAL A 7 -41.67 -26.81 -120.01
N PRO A 8 -41.20 -27.43 -121.11
CA PRO A 8 -41.30 -26.87 -122.46
C PRO A 8 -42.73 -26.80 -123.02
N GLN A 9 -43.65 -27.62 -122.50
CA GLN A 9 -45.03 -27.74 -122.99
C GLN A 9 -45.89 -26.51 -122.63
N LEU A 10 -45.45 -25.73 -121.65
CA LEU A 10 -46.16 -24.56 -121.13
C LEU A 10 -45.30 -23.29 -121.18
N ASP A 11 -44.11 -23.35 -121.80
CA ASP A 11 -43.10 -22.29 -121.82
C ASP A 11 -42.83 -21.68 -120.44
N LEU A 12 -42.75 -22.54 -119.41
CA LEU A 12 -42.71 -22.14 -118.00
C LEU A 12 -41.48 -22.74 -117.30
N ILE A 13 -40.74 -21.89 -116.57
CA ILE A 13 -39.69 -22.32 -115.64
C ILE A 13 -40.26 -22.32 -114.22
N ILE A 14 -40.22 -23.46 -113.55
CA ILE A 14 -40.61 -23.59 -112.13
C ILE A 14 -39.32 -23.70 -111.32
N GLY A 15 -39.02 -22.65 -110.55
CA GLY A 15 -37.94 -22.63 -109.57
C GLY A 15 -38.46 -22.87 -108.16
N THR A 16 -37.90 -23.82 -107.43
CA THR A 16 -38.08 -23.95 -105.98
C THR A 16 -36.83 -23.42 -105.29
N GLY A 17 -36.95 -22.21 -104.75
CA GLY A 17 -36.00 -21.66 -103.80
C GLY A 17 -36.50 -21.90 -102.38
N PHE A 18 -35.62 -22.35 -101.48
CA PHE A 18 -35.89 -22.15 -100.06
C PHE A 18 -35.76 -20.65 -99.78
N TYR A 19 -36.85 -20.01 -99.37
CA TYR A 19 -36.86 -18.62 -98.92
C TYR A 19 -36.12 -18.56 -97.58
N THR A 20 -34.79 -18.38 -97.63
CA THR A 20 -33.95 -18.25 -96.43
C THR A 20 -34.21 -16.94 -95.70
N ASP A 21 -34.81 -15.94 -96.37
CA ASP A 21 -35.16 -14.64 -95.82
C ASP A 21 -36.12 -14.75 -94.61
N ASP A 22 -37.11 -15.64 -94.69
CA ASP A 22 -38.07 -15.88 -93.59
C ASP A 22 -37.42 -16.59 -92.39
N ILE A 23 -36.45 -17.47 -92.66
CA ILE A 23 -35.69 -18.18 -91.62
C ILE A 23 -34.75 -17.21 -90.89
N ASP A 24 -34.07 -16.33 -91.64
CA ASP A 24 -33.18 -15.31 -91.10
C ASP A 24 -33.95 -14.25 -90.29
N ALA A 25 -35.16 -13.87 -90.72
CA ALA A 25 -36.04 -12.98 -89.97
C ALA A 25 -36.46 -13.57 -88.61
N VAL A 26 -36.89 -14.83 -88.57
CA VAL A 26 -37.26 -15.52 -87.31
C VAL A 26 -36.04 -15.71 -86.40
N LEU A 27 -34.86 -16.01 -86.95
CA LEU A 27 -33.61 -16.11 -86.20
C LEU A 27 -33.18 -14.77 -85.60
N ASN A 28 -33.38 -13.67 -86.33
CA ASN A 28 -33.10 -12.32 -85.83
C ASN A 28 -34.08 -11.91 -84.72
N ASP A 29 -35.37 -12.22 -84.86
CA ASP A 29 -36.36 -12.00 -83.79
C ASP A 29 -36.04 -12.82 -82.54
N MET A 30 -35.67 -14.10 -82.68
CA MET A 30 -35.25 -14.93 -81.55
C MET A 30 -33.97 -14.44 -80.87
N LYS A 31 -33.00 -13.92 -81.64
CA LYS A 31 -31.79 -13.29 -81.10
C LYS A 31 -32.10 -11.98 -80.37
N MET A 32 -32.93 -11.11 -80.95
CA MET A 32 -33.34 -9.86 -80.31
C MET A 32 -34.06 -10.10 -78.97
N LEU A 33 -34.98 -11.06 -78.93
CA LEU A 33 -35.67 -11.44 -77.69
C LEU A 33 -34.70 -12.05 -76.66
N SER A 34 -33.72 -12.85 -77.10
CA SER A 34 -32.70 -13.44 -76.22
C SER A 34 -31.71 -12.40 -75.68
N ASP A 35 -31.25 -11.47 -76.52
CA ASP A 35 -30.35 -10.38 -76.15
C ASP A 35 -31.04 -9.39 -75.20
N GLU A 36 -32.33 -9.10 -75.44
CA GLU A 36 -33.13 -8.28 -74.54
C GLU A 36 -33.28 -8.94 -73.16
N GLN A 37 -33.60 -10.24 -73.10
CA GLN A 37 -33.66 -11.00 -71.84
C GLN A 37 -32.31 -11.08 -71.13
N LEU A 38 -31.21 -11.25 -71.87
CA LEU A 38 -29.85 -11.28 -71.32
C LEU A 38 -29.50 -9.90 -70.71
N SER A 39 -29.80 -8.82 -71.42
CA SER A 39 -29.52 -7.45 -70.97
C SER A 39 -30.34 -7.08 -69.72
N GLN A 40 -31.61 -7.48 -69.65
CA GLN A 40 -32.45 -7.27 -68.47
C GLN A 40 -31.96 -8.07 -67.25
N SER A 41 -31.53 -9.32 -67.47
CA SER A 41 -30.95 -10.16 -66.42
C SER A 41 -29.64 -9.58 -65.90
N MET A 42 -28.74 -9.15 -66.80
CA MET A 42 -27.49 -8.48 -66.45
C MET A 42 -27.74 -7.19 -65.66
N ARG A 43 -28.68 -6.34 -66.08
CA ARG A 43 -29.02 -5.10 -65.37
C ARG A 43 -29.53 -5.37 -63.95
N THR A 44 -30.36 -6.41 -63.79
CA THR A 44 -30.91 -6.81 -62.50
C THR A 44 -29.80 -7.30 -61.56
N ILE A 45 -28.90 -8.15 -62.04
CA ILE A 45 -27.74 -8.61 -61.26
C ILE A 45 -26.85 -7.43 -60.85
N MET A 46 -26.53 -6.52 -61.78
CA MET A 46 -25.72 -5.33 -61.46
C MET A 46 -26.36 -4.46 -60.38
N LEU A 47 -27.69 -4.25 -60.44
CA LEU A 47 -28.41 -3.50 -59.40
C LEU A 47 -28.34 -4.20 -58.04
N PHE A 48 -28.54 -5.52 -57.98
CA PHE A 48 -28.43 -6.28 -56.74
C PHE A 48 -27.00 -6.23 -56.17
N THR A 49 -25.98 -6.46 -57.01
CA THR A 49 -24.58 -6.35 -56.60
C THR A 49 -24.26 -4.95 -56.08
N PHE A 50 -24.73 -3.91 -56.76
CA PHE A 50 -24.54 -2.53 -56.31
C PHE A 50 -25.17 -2.28 -54.94
N ILE A 51 -26.42 -2.72 -54.73
CA ILE A 51 -27.09 -2.62 -53.43
C ILE A 51 -26.32 -3.35 -52.34
N ILE A 52 -25.85 -4.58 -52.61
CA ILE A 52 -25.05 -5.35 -51.64
C ILE A 52 -23.76 -4.61 -51.27
N VAL A 53 -23.04 -4.07 -52.25
CA VAL A 53 -21.80 -3.30 -52.00
C VAL A 53 -22.08 -2.07 -51.14
N VAL A 54 -23.16 -1.34 -51.41
CA VAL A 54 -23.58 -0.17 -50.62
C VAL A 54 -23.90 -0.59 -49.17
N VAL A 55 -24.66 -1.67 -48.99
CA VAL A 55 -25.04 -2.18 -47.67
C VAL A 55 -23.81 -2.63 -46.88
N VAL A 56 -22.92 -3.41 -47.48
CA VAL A 56 -21.66 -3.86 -46.83
C VAL A 56 -20.78 -2.67 -46.45
N SER A 57 -20.67 -1.68 -47.33
CA SER A 57 -19.89 -0.46 -47.06
C SER A 57 -20.49 0.34 -45.89
N LEU A 58 -21.82 0.45 -45.83
CA LEU A 58 -22.52 1.10 -44.73
C LEU A 58 -22.30 0.37 -43.40
N PHE A 59 -22.41 -0.96 -43.38
CA PHE A 59 -22.11 -1.75 -42.19
C PHE A 59 -20.65 -1.60 -41.74
N GLY A 60 -19.70 -1.62 -42.68
CA GLY A 60 -18.28 -1.38 -42.39
C GLY A 60 -18.05 -0.02 -41.75
N PHE A 61 -18.70 1.04 -42.27
CA PHE A 61 -18.65 2.38 -41.68
C PHE A 61 -19.24 2.43 -40.26
N VAL A 62 -20.39 1.80 -40.04
CA VAL A 62 -21.05 1.75 -38.72
C VAL A 62 -20.19 0.98 -37.71
N ILE A 63 -19.64 -0.18 -38.07
CA ILE A 63 -18.75 -0.97 -37.20
C ILE A 63 -17.49 -0.18 -36.86
N ASN A 64 -16.89 0.49 -37.83
CA ASN A 64 -15.70 1.29 -37.60
C ASN A 64 -15.97 2.41 -36.56
N ARG A 65 -17.09 3.12 -36.73
CA ARG A 65 -17.46 4.25 -35.86
C ARG A 65 -17.98 3.82 -34.50
N SER A 66 -18.73 2.72 -34.42
CA SER A 66 -19.39 2.28 -33.18
C SER A 66 -18.56 1.32 -32.34
N ILE A 67 -17.52 0.68 -32.91
CA ILE A 67 -16.73 -0.35 -32.20
C ILE A 67 -15.24 -0.03 -32.29
N ILE A 68 -14.68 0.04 -33.50
CA ILE A 68 -13.22 0.12 -33.68
C ILE A 68 -12.66 1.44 -33.15
N SER A 69 -13.31 2.57 -33.46
CA SER A 69 -12.87 3.89 -33.01
C SER A 69 -12.95 4.06 -31.47
N PRO A 70 -14.06 3.71 -30.79
CA PRO A 70 -14.11 3.71 -29.33
C PRO A 70 -13.06 2.80 -28.68
N ILE A 71 -12.80 1.60 -29.21
CA ILE A 71 -11.77 0.69 -28.68
C ILE A 71 -10.38 1.32 -28.76
N ARG A 72 -10.03 1.98 -29.87
CA ARG A 72 -8.73 2.65 -30.02
C ARG A 72 -8.56 3.79 -29.04
N LEU A 73 -9.58 4.64 -28.88
CA LEU A 73 -9.56 5.73 -27.89
C LEU A 73 -9.42 5.20 -26.45
N PHE A 74 -10.09 4.08 -26.17
CA PHE A 74 -10.02 3.42 -24.88
C PHE A 74 -8.61 2.86 -24.60
N ASP A 75 -8.01 2.18 -25.58
CA ASP A 75 -6.64 1.66 -25.51
C ASP A 75 -5.61 2.77 -25.36
N GLU A 76 -5.71 3.86 -26.14
CA GLU A 76 -4.83 5.02 -26.03
C GLU A 76 -4.92 5.67 -24.65
N SER A 77 -6.12 5.78 -24.09
CA SER A 77 -6.34 6.33 -22.74
C SER A 77 -5.71 5.45 -21.66
N ILE A 78 -5.88 4.13 -21.75
CA ILE A 78 -5.23 3.18 -20.83
C ILE A 78 -3.72 3.20 -20.99
N ARG A 79 -3.22 3.25 -22.23
CA ARG A 79 -1.79 3.31 -22.49
C ARG A 79 -1.19 4.60 -21.96
N SER A 80 -1.86 5.74 -22.08
CA SER A 80 -1.43 7.00 -21.45
C SER A 80 -1.37 6.87 -19.93
N PHE A 81 -2.35 6.19 -19.32
CA PHE A 81 -2.37 5.92 -17.89
C PHE A 81 -1.23 4.98 -17.44
N ALA A 82 -0.95 3.94 -18.23
CA ALA A 82 0.04 2.91 -17.90
C ALA A 82 1.48 3.27 -18.26
N SER A 83 1.71 4.16 -19.25
CA SER A 83 3.05 4.52 -19.74
C SER A 83 3.58 5.86 -19.20
N GLY A 84 2.72 6.68 -18.60
CA GLY A 84 3.14 7.90 -17.89
C GLY A 84 3.50 7.64 -16.42
N ASP A 85 3.84 8.70 -15.68
CA ASP A 85 4.15 8.78 -14.24
C ASP A 85 3.01 8.29 -13.30
N ALA A 86 2.12 7.42 -13.80
CA ALA A 86 0.88 7.01 -13.17
C ALA A 86 0.05 8.22 -12.75
N ASP A 87 -0.17 9.16 -13.68
CA ASP A 87 -0.99 10.35 -13.41
C ASP A 87 -2.45 9.95 -13.14
N LEU A 88 -2.77 9.82 -11.85
CA LEU A 88 -4.11 9.47 -11.36
C LEU A 88 -5.11 10.64 -11.45
N THR A 89 -4.72 11.78 -12.04
CA THR A 89 -5.62 12.88 -12.35
C THR A 89 -6.31 12.70 -13.70
N ALA A 90 -5.72 11.90 -14.60
CA ALA A 90 -6.30 11.59 -15.91
C ALA A 90 -7.65 10.85 -15.77
N ARG A 91 -8.60 11.17 -16.67
CA ARG A 91 -9.93 10.56 -16.72
C ARG A 91 -10.24 10.12 -18.14
N MET A 92 -10.92 8.99 -18.27
CA MET A 92 -11.48 8.56 -19.54
C MET A 92 -12.65 9.47 -19.96
N PRO A 93 -12.77 9.78 -21.27
CA PRO A 93 -13.86 10.58 -21.80
C PRO A 93 -15.18 9.80 -21.81
N ASP A 94 -16.30 10.50 -21.98
CA ASP A 94 -17.60 9.89 -22.23
C ASP A 94 -17.69 9.36 -23.66
N PHE A 95 -18.29 8.19 -23.82
CA PHE A 95 -18.51 7.57 -25.13
C PHE A 95 -20.00 7.60 -25.51
N THR A 96 -20.29 7.72 -26.81
CA THR A 96 -21.67 7.70 -27.32
C THR A 96 -22.31 6.32 -27.20
N VAL A 97 -21.51 5.26 -27.28
CA VAL A 97 -21.97 3.87 -27.18
C VAL A 97 -22.11 3.49 -25.69
N PRO A 98 -23.28 3.02 -25.24
CA PRO A 98 -23.58 2.82 -23.81
C PRO A 98 -22.56 1.95 -23.07
N GLU A 99 -22.12 0.86 -23.68
CA GLU A 99 -21.20 -0.12 -23.10
C GLU A 99 -19.83 0.50 -22.81
N PHE A 100 -19.29 1.28 -23.76
CA PHE A 100 -18.02 1.97 -23.60
C PHE A 100 -18.13 3.14 -22.60
N ASN A 101 -19.28 3.80 -22.56
CA ASN A 101 -19.54 4.84 -21.56
C ASN A 101 -19.55 4.25 -20.14
N GLN A 102 -20.21 3.12 -19.95
CA GLN A 102 -20.21 2.42 -18.66
C GLN A 102 -18.80 1.96 -18.27
N LEU A 103 -18.01 1.46 -19.23
CA LEU A 103 -16.64 1.04 -18.99
C LEU A 103 -15.74 2.22 -18.58
N SER A 104 -15.87 3.37 -19.26
CA SER A 104 -15.19 4.62 -18.91
C SER A 104 -15.50 5.07 -17.48
N LYS A 105 -16.78 5.05 -17.09
CA LYS A 105 -17.21 5.38 -15.72
C LYS A 105 -16.61 4.45 -14.68
N ASN A 106 -16.64 3.14 -14.92
CA ASN A 106 -16.06 2.15 -14.02
C ASN A 106 -14.54 2.33 -13.89
N PHE A 107 -13.84 2.61 -15.00
CA PHE A 107 -12.40 2.90 -14.98
C PHE A 107 -12.09 4.17 -14.17
N ASN A 108 -12.85 5.25 -14.36
CA ASN A 108 -12.70 6.49 -13.60
C ASN A 108 -12.94 6.29 -12.09
N LEU A 109 -13.90 5.43 -11.70
CA LEU A 109 -14.12 5.05 -10.30
C LEU A 109 -12.97 4.24 -9.73
N PHE A 110 -12.41 3.31 -10.51
CA PHE A 110 -11.22 2.56 -10.14
C PHE A 110 -10.02 3.48 -9.91
N VAL A 111 -9.72 4.38 -10.84
CA VAL A 111 -8.63 5.36 -10.71
C VAL A 111 -8.84 6.27 -9.50
N LYS A 112 -10.07 6.73 -9.25
CA LYS A 112 -10.39 7.53 -8.06
C LYS A 112 -10.10 6.79 -6.77
N SER A 113 -10.49 5.51 -6.70
CA SER A 113 -10.22 4.66 -5.53
C SER A 113 -8.71 4.45 -5.34
N LEU A 114 -7.98 4.22 -6.43
CA LEU A 114 -6.53 4.05 -6.40
C LEU A 114 -5.84 5.33 -5.92
N HIS A 115 -6.25 6.50 -6.42
CA HIS A 115 -5.74 7.80 -5.94
C HIS A 115 -5.97 7.97 -4.45
N GLN A 116 -7.18 7.67 -3.95
CA GLN A 116 -7.45 7.76 -2.51
C GLN A 116 -6.53 6.85 -1.69
N ILE A 117 -6.30 5.61 -2.15
CA ILE A 117 -5.39 4.67 -1.48
C ILE A 117 -3.98 5.23 -1.43
N ILE A 118 -3.45 5.73 -2.56
CA ILE A 118 -2.09 6.30 -2.63
C ILE A 118 -1.96 7.54 -1.75
N SER A 119 -2.95 8.43 -1.74
CA SER A 119 -2.97 9.61 -0.86
C SER A 119 -2.99 9.22 0.61
N ASN A 120 -3.77 8.21 0.98
CA ASN A 120 -3.80 7.69 2.34
C ASN A 120 -2.45 7.07 2.74
N VAL A 121 -1.83 6.29 1.86
CA VAL A 121 -0.50 5.71 2.09
C VAL A 121 0.55 6.80 2.28
N SER A 122 0.51 7.87 1.48
CA SER A 122 1.40 9.02 1.61
C SER A 122 1.22 9.73 2.96
N ALA A 123 -0.03 9.97 3.37
CA ALA A 123 -0.34 10.59 4.66
C ALA A 123 0.16 9.74 5.84
N VAL A 124 -0.14 8.43 5.84
CA VAL A 124 0.33 7.51 6.88
C VAL A 124 1.85 7.45 6.92
N SER A 125 2.53 7.50 5.77
CA SER A 125 3.99 7.53 5.72
C SER A 125 4.58 8.79 6.35
N GLN A 126 3.91 9.94 6.18
CA GLN A 126 4.31 11.20 6.84
C GLN A 126 4.08 11.13 8.36
N ASP A 127 2.96 10.57 8.80
CA ASP A 127 2.67 10.38 10.22
C ASP A 127 3.72 9.46 10.89
N VAL A 128 4.08 8.35 10.23
CA VAL A 128 5.14 7.44 10.70
C VAL A 128 6.49 8.14 10.78
N MET A 129 6.82 8.99 9.80
CA MET A 129 8.04 9.78 9.83
C MET A 129 8.07 10.75 11.01
N ALA A 130 6.96 11.46 11.25
CA ALA A 130 6.83 12.37 12.39
C ALA A 130 6.97 11.65 13.73
N GLU A 131 6.28 10.51 13.89
CA GLU A 131 6.36 9.70 15.11
C GLU A 131 7.77 9.15 15.34
N THR A 132 8.48 8.76 14.27
CA THR A 132 9.87 8.31 14.34
C THR A 132 10.79 9.42 14.86
N ILE A 133 10.62 10.66 14.38
CA ILE A 133 11.37 11.82 14.87
C ILE A 133 11.08 12.05 16.36
N SER A 134 9.80 12.08 16.76
CA SER A 134 9.42 12.25 18.16
C SER A 134 9.88 11.09 19.05
N MET A 135 10.00 9.86 18.51
CA MET A 135 10.57 8.73 19.23
C MET A 135 12.08 8.90 19.45
N SER A 136 12.80 9.43 18.46
CA SER A 136 14.23 9.75 18.59
C SER A 136 14.45 10.79 19.69
N GLU A 137 13.69 11.89 19.70
CA GLU A 137 13.77 12.93 20.72
C GLU A 137 13.46 12.38 22.13
N ARG A 138 12.44 11.52 22.25
CA ARG A 138 12.13 10.83 23.51
C ARG A 138 13.26 9.93 23.96
N SER A 139 13.91 9.23 23.03
CA SER A 139 15.04 8.33 23.34
C SER A 139 16.24 9.12 23.86
N ASP A 140 16.55 10.27 23.26
CA ASP A 140 17.59 11.18 23.75
C ASP A 140 17.27 11.73 25.15
N LYS A 141 15.99 12.07 25.39
CA LYS A 141 15.55 12.50 26.71
C LYS A 141 15.68 11.41 27.76
N VAL A 142 15.31 10.17 27.42
CA VAL A 142 15.47 9.00 28.30
C VAL A 142 16.95 8.79 28.61
N ASN A 143 17.83 8.88 27.62
CA ASN A 143 19.28 8.74 27.85
C ASN A 143 19.80 9.79 28.86
N SER A 144 19.37 11.05 28.73
CA SER A 144 19.70 12.10 29.70
C SER A 144 19.18 11.79 31.12
N VAL A 145 17.96 11.29 31.24
CA VAL A 145 17.38 10.89 32.53
C VAL A 145 18.16 9.74 33.15
N VAL A 146 18.54 8.73 32.36
CA VAL A 146 19.34 7.59 32.83
C VAL A 146 20.73 8.04 33.31
N MET A 147 21.37 9.00 32.63
CA MET A 147 22.65 9.56 33.10
C MET A 147 22.50 10.28 34.44
N ASN A 148 21.44 11.06 34.63
CA ASN A 148 21.18 11.73 35.91
C ASN A 148 20.91 10.70 37.03
N GLN A 149 20.06 9.71 36.76
CA GLN A 149 19.72 8.67 37.73
C GLN A 149 20.94 7.82 38.13
N ARG A 150 21.86 7.58 37.19
CA ARG A 150 23.15 6.95 37.50
C ARG A 150 23.95 7.81 38.48
N SER A 151 24.05 9.11 38.24
CA SER A 151 24.78 10.02 39.14
C SER A 151 24.14 10.08 40.54
N GLU A 152 22.80 10.13 40.62
CA GLU A 152 22.09 10.04 41.90
C GLU A 152 22.36 8.71 42.62
N THR A 153 22.39 7.60 41.90
CA THR A 153 22.70 6.27 42.46
C THR A 153 24.14 6.22 42.99
N GLU A 154 25.10 6.80 42.26
CA GLU A 154 26.50 6.91 42.71
C GLU A 154 26.60 7.74 43.99
N GLN A 155 25.87 8.87 44.09
CA GLN A 155 25.82 9.68 45.31
C GLN A 155 25.20 8.93 46.50
N ILE A 156 24.11 8.18 46.27
CA ILE A 156 23.50 7.35 47.30
C ILE A 156 24.50 6.27 47.78
N ALA A 157 25.23 5.65 46.87
CA ALA A 157 26.26 4.66 47.23
C ALA A 157 27.37 5.29 48.08
N THR A 158 27.82 6.50 47.75
CA THR A 158 28.77 7.26 48.58
C THR A 158 28.20 7.56 49.96
N ALA A 159 26.97 8.07 50.05
CA ALA A 159 26.32 8.36 51.32
C ALA A 159 26.15 7.09 52.18
N MET A 160 25.85 5.95 51.57
CA MET A 160 25.77 4.67 52.28
C MET A 160 27.15 4.22 52.81
N ALA A 161 28.23 4.47 52.08
CA ALA A 161 29.59 4.19 52.54
C ALA A 161 29.99 5.08 53.72
N GLU A 162 29.65 6.38 53.66
CA GLU A 162 29.83 7.32 54.78
C GLU A 162 29.02 6.90 56.00
N LEU A 163 27.72 6.58 55.83
CA LEU A 163 26.86 6.10 56.90
C LEU A 163 27.39 4.80 57.54
N THR A 164 27.92 3.88 56.72
CA THR A 164 28.54 2.65 57.24
C THR A 164 29.76 2.97 58.10
N THR A 165 30.59 3.91 57.65
CA THR A 165 31.77 4.36 58.39
C THR A 165 31.37 5.03 59.71
N SER A 166 30.42 5.98 59.68
CA SER A 166 29.90 6.62 60.89
C SER A 166 29.25 5.62 61.85
N SER A 167 28.53 4.61 61.34
CA SER A 167 27.97 3.55 62.19
C SER A 167 29.05 2.73 62.88
N HIS A 168 30.18 2.48 62.21
CA HIS A 168 31.32 1.78 62.80
C HIS A 168 32.00 2.64 63.88
N GLU A 169 32.22 3.94 63.62
CA GLU A 169 32.74 4.88 64.60
C GLU A 169 31.84 4.99 65.84
N ILE A 170 30.51 5.07 65.65
CA ILE A 170 29.54 5.10 66.76
C ILE A 170 29.66 3.82 67.60
N SER A 171 29.75 2.64 66.96
CA SER A 171 29.90 1.37 67.67
C SER A 171 31.21 1.33 68.47
N SER A 172 32.31 1.79 67.89
CA SER A 172 33.62 1.84 68.56
C SER A 172 33.62 2.82 69.74
N ASN A 173 33.02 4.00 69.57
CA ASN A 173 32.85 4.98 70.65
C ASN A 173 31.98 4.43 71.79
N ALA A 174 30.91 3.70 71.47
CA ALA A 174 30.06 3.05 72.47
C ALA A 174 30.82 1.97 73.26
N GLU A 175 31.65 1.16 72.58
CA GLU A 175 32.53 0.18 73.23
C GLU A 175 33.56 0.85 74.15
N GLN A 176 34.21 1.92 73.68
CA GLN A 176 35.17 2.67 74.50
C GLN A 176 34.50 3.32 75.73
N ALA A 177 33.29 3.84 75.58
CA ALA A 177 32.52 4.39 76.70
C ALA A 177 32.12 3.30 77.71
N ALA A 178 31.71 2.12 77.25
CA ALA A 178 31.42 0.97 78.11
C ALA A 178 32.66 0.51 78.89
N ASN A 179 33.81 0.41 78.22
CA ASN A 179 35.09 0.07 78.87
C ASN A 179 35.48 1.12 79.93
N SER A 180 35.35 2.41 79.60
CA SER A 180 35.65 3.50 80.55
C SER A 180 34.72 3.50 81.77
N ALA A 181 33.43 3.19 81.57
CA ALA A 181 32.47 3.04 82.66
C ALA A 181 32.82 1.83 83.55
N GLN A 182 33.25 0.72 82.95
CA GLN A 182 33.71 -0.46 83.69
C GLN A 182 34.98 -0.18 84.51
N ASP A 183 35.94 0.56 83.95
CA ASP A 183 37.14 0.98 84.68
C ASP A 183 36.82 1.92 85.85
N ALA A 184 35.87 2.84 85.66
CA ALA A 184 35.40 3.73 86.71
C ALA A 184 34.71 2.94 87.85
N ASP A 185 33.89 1.94 87.53
CA ASP A 185 33.27 1.05 88.52
C ASP A 185 34.32 0.26 89.31
N ASN A 186 35.32 -0.33 88.63
CA ASN A 186 36.43 -1.02 89.28
C ASN A 186 37.20 -0.10 90.24
N ASN A 187 37.52 1.13 89.80
CA ASN A 187 38.20 2.11 90.64
C ASN A 187 37.36 2.54 91.86
N ALA A 188 36.05 2.68 91.69
CA ALA A 188 35.14 3.00 92.79
C ALA A 188 35.09 1.85 93.83
N GLN A 189 35.10 0.59 93.38
CA GLN A 189 35.18 -0.57 94.26
C GLN A 189 36.50 -0.59 95.07
N VAL A 190 37.64 -0.32 94.42
CA VAL A 190 38.94 -0.21 95.10
C VAL A 190 38.93 0.91 96.14
N ALA A 191 38.43 2.10 95.78
CA ALA A 191 38.33 3.23 96.69
C ALA A 191 37.44 2.93 97.91
N MET A 192 36.30 2.26 97.70
CA MET A 192 35.43 1.78 98.79
C MET A 192 36.18 0.81 99.73
N GLY A 193 36.99 -0.09 99.18
CA GLY A 193 37.87 -0.97 99.96
C GLY A 193 38.81 -0.18 100.87
N THR A 194 39.53 0.79 100.31
CA THR A 194 40.44 1.66 101.07
C THR A 194 39.73 2.49 102.15
N VAL A 195 38.53 3.01 101.85
CA VAL A 195 37.73 3.75 102.85
C VAL A 195 37.29 2.83 104.00
N ASN A 196 36.90 1.58 103.71
CA ASN A 196 36.56 0.60 104.73
C ASN A 196 37.77 0.26 105.62
N GLU A 197 38.94 0.01 105.03
CA GLU A 197 40.19 -0.24 105.77
C GLU A 197 40.57 0.95 106.66
N ALA A 198 40.46 2.17 106.14
CA ALA A 198 40.71 3.38 106.91
C ALA A 198 39.71 3.55 108.07
N SER A 199 38.43 3.28 107.82
CA SER A 199 37.39 3.31 108.87
C SER A 199 37.64 2.26 109.96
N GLU A 200 38.07 1.06 109.59
CA GLU A 200 38.42 0.01 110.54
C GLU A 200 39.64 0.39 111.38
N SER A 201 40.66 0.97 110.76
CA SER A 201 41.86 1.49 111.44
C SER A 201 41.52 2.57 112.46
N VAL A 202 40.63 3.52 112.11
CA VAL A 202 40.14 4.55 113.05
C VAL A 202 39.39 3.92 114.22
N LYS A 203 38.55 2.91 113.96
CA LYS A 203 37.81 2.20 115.01
C LYS A 203 38.75 1.45 115.96
N THR A 204 39.77 0.79 115.43
CA THR A 204 40.82 0.11 116.22
C THR A 204 41.57 1.11 117.09
N LEU A 205 42.02 2.24 116.53
CA LEU A 205 42.72 3.29 117.28
C LEU A 205 41.84 3.88 118.41
N ALA A 206 40.55 4.11 118.13
CA ALA A 206 39.60 4.56 119.14
C ALA A 206 39.43 3.53 120.28
N SER A 207 39.37 2.24 119.94
CA SER A 207 39.30 1.16 120.92
C SER A 207 40.56 1.07 121.79
N GLU A 208 41.75 1.20 121.19
CA GLU A 208 43.02 1.24 121.93
C GLU A 208 43.08 2.42 122.91
N LEU A 209 42.66 3.62 122.48
CA LEU A 209 42.60 4.79 123.36
C LEU A 209 41.66 4.57 124.55
N VAL A 210 40.48 3.98 124.34
CA VAL A 210 39.54 3.66 125.43
C VAL A 210 40.14 2.64 126.39
N MET A 211 40.84 1.62 125.87
CA MET A 211 41.52 0.62 126.71
C MET A 211 42.64 1.26 127.55
N LEU A 212 43.37 2.23 127.00
CA LEU A 212 44.44 2.95 127.70
C LEU A 212 43.92 3.85 128.84
N PHE A 213 42.67 4.33 128.76
CA PHE A 213 42.03 5.13 129.82
C PHE A 213 41.36 4.31 130.93
N LEU A 214 41.20 2.98 130.74
CA LEU A 214 40.58 2.06 131.69
C LEU A 214 41.59 1.25 132.52
N ASN A 215 42.87 1.63 132.47
CA ASN A 215 43.97 1.07 133.25
C ASN A 215 44.68 2.19 134.02
#